data_AF-A0A815VRI1-F1
#
_entry.id   AF-A0A815VRI1-F1
#
_cell.length_a   1.000
_cell.length_b   1.000
_cell.length_c   1.000
_cell.angle_alpha   90.00
_cell.angle_beta   90.00
_cell.angle_gamma   90.00
#
_symmetry.space_group_name_H-M   'P 1'
#
loop_
_entity.id
_entity.type
_entity.pdbx_description
1 polymer ?
#
loop_
_entity_poly.entity_id
_entity_poly.type
_entity_poly.pdbx_seq_one_letter_code
_entity_poly.pdbx_strand_id
1 'polypeptide(L)'
;MTDVCFGEYYQSQSSTTTNRITLIVHTDEAPLVRLSKQSIWSCFASLVELPPPARDYHKNTVILSLRTSKVKPDPDTFLHETIEELKLLINNGTSIFINGQEYEITLRKQYFVSDLPAKALFCKTIYFNGYSACSECCST
;
A
#
# COMPACT_ATOMS: atom_id res chain seq x y z
N MET A 1 -20.91 4.94 -3.29
CA MET A 1 -19.46 4.67 -3.34
C MET A 1 -19.14 3.88 -2.09
N THR A 2 -18.71 2.62 -2.23
CA THR A 2 -18.30 1.80 -1.08
C THR A 2 -16.93 2.28 -0.59
N ASP A 3 -16.79 2.50 0.72
CA ASP A 3 -15.56 2.96 1.37
C ASP A 3 -14.37 2.01 1.16
N VAL A 4 -14.66 0.70 1.04
CA VAL A 4 -13.68 -0.34 0.80
C VAL A 4 -13.90 -0.89 -0.61
N CYS A 5 -12.85 -0.90 -1.44
CA CYS A 5 -12.88 -1.52 -2.75
C CYS A 5 -13.27 -3.00 -2.62
N PHE A 6 -14.26 -3.46 -3.39
CA PHE A 6 -14.77 -4.83 -3.37
C PHE A 6 -15.14 -5.32 -1.95
N GLY A 7 -15.81 -4.47 -1.17
CA GLY A 7 -16.19 -4.76 0.21
C GLY A 7 -16.94 -6.08 0.41
N GLU A 8 -17.78 -6.49 -0.55
CA GLU A 8 -18.48 -7.78 -0.51
C GLU A 8 -17.51 -8.97 -0.55
N TYR A 9 -16.46 -8.90 -1.39
CA TYR A 9 -15.40 -9.92 -1.42
C TYR A 9 -14.58 -9.91 -0.13
N TYR A 10 -14.29 -8.73 0.42
CA TYR A 10 -13.60 -8.64 1.71
C TYR A 10 -14.42 -9.29 2.85
N GLN A 11 -15.74 -9.08 2.85
CA GLN A 11 -16.67 -9.66 3.84
C GLN A 11 -16.83 -11.17 3.66
N SER A 12 -16.88 -11.67 2.43
CA SER A 12 -17.00 -13.12 2.17
C SER A 12 -15.76 -13.92 2.61
N GLN A 13 -14.61 -13.26 2.68
CA GLN A 13 -13.34 -13.83 3.17
C GLN A 13 -13.15 -13.73 4.69
N SER A 14 -14.16 -13.23 5.43
CA SER A 14 -14.09 -12.89 6.86
C SER A 14 -14.49 -14.02 7.81
N SER A 15 -14.31 -15.29 7.44
CA SER A 15 -15.00 -16.37 8.16
C SER A 15 -14.39 -16.83 9.49
N THR A 16 -13.15 -16.48 9.90
CA THR A 16 -12.55 -17.21 11.06
C THR A 16 -11.46 -16.55 11.92
N THR A 17 -10.83 -15.40 11.58
CA THR A 17 -9.71 -14.87 12.40
C THR A 17 -10.05 -13.58 13.16
N THR A 18 -9.96 -13.64 14.49
CA THR A 18 -10.34 -12.57 15.43
C THR A 18 -9.36 -11.38 15.47
N ASN A 19 -8.12 -11.55 14.98
CA ASN A 19 -7.06 -10.54 15.05
C ASN A 19 -6.38 -10.35 13.67
N ARG A 20 -7.17 -9.98 12.68
CA ARG A 20 -6.68 -9.73 11.31
C ARG A 20 -6.61 -8.24 11.04
N ILE A 21 -5.47 -7.79 10.52
CA ILE A 21 -5.26 -6.42 10.05
C ILE A 21 -5.16 -6.44 8.53
N THR A 22 -5.95 -5.61 7.87
CA THR A 22 -5.95 -5.52 6.41
C THR A 22 -5.47 -4.14 5.98
N LEU A 23 -4.47 -4.14 5.09
CA LEU A 23 -3.82 -2.95 4.60
C LEU A 23 -4.30 -2.61 3.19
N ILE A 24 -4.63 -1.34 2.97
CA ILE A 24 -4.61 -0.71 1.65
C ILE A 24 -3.28 0.01 1.56
N VAL A 25 -2.41 -0.41 0.65
CA VAL A 25 -1.09 0.19 0.47
C VAL A 25 -1.20 1.28 -0.59
N HIS A 26 -0.62 2.44 -0.29
CA HIS A 26 -0.63 3.61 -1.13
C HIS A 26 0.82 4.00 -1.46
N THR A 27 1.06 4.39 -2.69
CA THR A 27 2.35 4.90 -3.13
C THR A 27 2.16 6.18 -3.93
N ASP A 28 2.95 7.20 -3.60
CA ASP A 28 2.84 8.52 -4.21
C ASP A 28 4.20 9.23 -4.33
N GLU A 29 4.31 10.11 -5.31
CA GLU A 29 5.42 11.05 -5.51
C GLU A 29 4.96 12.47 -5.19
N ALA A 30 5.60 13.11 -4.22
CA ALA A 30 5.36 14.53 -3.92
C ALA A 30 6.63 15.38 -4.16
N PRO A 31 6.52 16.58 -4.74
CA PRO A 31 7.67 17.49 -4.84
C PRO A 31 8.05 18.02 -3.45
N LEU A 32 9.33 17.91 -3.06
CA LEU A 32 9.79 18.35 -1.75
C LEU A 32 9.98 19.87 -1.68
N VAL A 33 10.54 20.48 -2.74
CA VAL A 33 10.71 21.92 -2.86
C VAL A 33 10.35 22.34 -4.28
N ARG A 34 9.48 23.34 -4.43
CA ARG A 34 8.93 23.79 -5.72
C ARG A 34 9.98 24.19 -6.78
N LEU A 35 11.20 24.51 -6.36
CA LEU A 35 12.30 24.97 -7.21
C LEU A 35 13.44 23.93 -7.37
N SER A 36 13.45 22.87 -6.57
CA SER A 36 14.45 21.81 -6.71
C SER A 36 13.86 20.64 -7.49
N LYS A 37 14.70 19.90 -8.22
CA LYS A 37 14.30 18.62 -8.84
C LYS A 37 14.18 17.48 -7.80
N GLN A 38 13.95 17.80 -6.53
CA GLN A 38 13.92 16.82 -5.46
C GLN A 38 12.48 16.43 -5.15
N SER A 39 12.19 15.13 -5.26
CA SER A 39 10.91 14.55 -4.87
C SER A 39 11.05 13.63 -3.67
N ILE A 40 9.97 13.48 -2.94
CA ILE A 40 9.78 12.49 -1.90
C ILE A 40 8.86 11.40 -2.43
N TRP A 41 9.29 10.17 -2.23
CA TRP A 41 8.57 8.96 -2.58
C TRP A 41 8.15 8.31 -1.28
N SER A 42 6.85 8.14 -1.10
CA SER A 42 6.29 7.57 0.12
C SER A 42 5.47 6.34 -0.19
N CYS A 43 5.64 5.31 0.65
CA CYS A 43 4.75 4.17 0.73
C CYS A 43 4.07 4.21 2.10
N PHE A 44 2.75 4.25 2.11
CA PHE A 44 1.97 4.29 3.34
C PHE A 44 0.81 3.29 3.27
N ALA A 45 0.25 2.91 4.40
CA ALA A 45 -0.84 1.97 4.49
C ALA A 45 -1.98 2.49 5.37
N SER A 46 -3.20 2.25 4.90
CA SER A 46 -4.43 2.52 5.62
C SER A 46 -5.01 1.22 6.16
N LEU A 47 -5.56 1.26 7.38
CA LEU A 47 -6.16 0.10 8.05
C LEU A 47 -7.63 -0.01 7.67
N VAL A 48 -8.02 -1.11 7.01
CA VAL A 48 -9.41 -1.34 6.56
C VAL A 48 -10.37 -1.46 7.74
N GLU A 49 -9.91 -2.01 8.86
CA GLU A 49 -10.72 -2.23 10.05
C GLU A 49 -11.14 -0.92 10.75
N LEU A 50 -10.51 0.21 10.43
CA LEU A 50 -10.95 1.54 10.89
C LEU A 50 -12.12 2.05 10.04
N PRO A 51 -13.12 2.72 10.67
CA PRO A 51 -14.20 3.35 9.91
C PRO A 51 -13.67 4.52 9.05
N PRO A 52 -14.29 4.83 7.90
CA PRO A 52 -13.79 5.81 6.92
C PRO A 52 -13.28 7.12 7.53
N PRO A 53 -14.06 7.82 8.39
CA PRO A 53 -13.61 9.09 8.95
C PRO A 53 -12.37 8.93 9.83
N ALA A 54 -12.21 7.78 10.47
CA ALA A 54 -11.06 7.48 11.30
C ALA A 54 -9.84 7.04 10.47
N ARG A 55 -10.07 6.26 9.42
CA ARG A 55 -9.03 5.72 8.54
C ARG A 55 -8.23 6.82 7.85
N ASP A 56 -8.91 7.89 7.42
CA ASP A 56 -8.31 8.99 6.66
C ASP A 56 -7.50 9.97 7.52
N TYR A 57 -7.55 9.86 8.86
CA TYR A 57 -6.70 10.69 9.71
C TYR A 57 -5.24 10.25 9.58
N HIS A 58 -4.34 11.20 9.32
CA HIS A 58 -2.90 10.96 9.23
C HIS A 58 -2.29 10.19 10.41
N LYS A 59 -2.83 10.35 11.63
CA LYS A 59 -2.37 9.62 12.83
C LYS A 59 -2.66 8.12 12.79
N ASN A 60 -3.58 7.69 11.92
CA ASN A 60 -4.00 6.31 11.73
C ASN A 60 -3.46 5.71 10.42
N THR A 61 -2.63 6.47 9.70
CA THR A 61 -1.90 6.00 8.52
C THR A 61 -0.53 5.49 8.95
N VAL A 62 -0.18 4.30 8.50
CA VAL A 62 1.14 3.70 8.77
C VAL A 62 2.10 4.08 7.66
N ILE A 63 3.22 4.70 7.97
CA ILE A 63 4.29 4.94 7.00
C ILE A 63 5.11 3.66 6.89
N LEU A 64 5.16 3.08 5.69
CA LEU A 64 5.90 1.85 5.40
C LEU A 64 7.31 2.16 4.88
N SER A 65 7.44 3.16 4.01
CA SER A 65 8.75 3.62 3.54
C SER A 65 8.72 5.07 3.08
N LEU A 66 9.87 5.72 3.18
CA LEU A 66 10.06 7.10 2.78
C LEU A 66 11.44 7.26 2.14
N ARG A 67 11.49 7.80 0.92
CA ARG A 67 12.75 8.04 0.21
C ARG A 67 12.73 9.39 -0.47
N THR A 68 13.74 10.21 -0.19
CA THR A 68 13.96 11.45 -0.94
C THR A 68 14.96 11.21 -2.06
N SER A 69 14.66 11.68 -3.27
CA SER A 69 15.58 11.54 -4.40
C SER A 69 15.48 12.72 -5.37
N LYS A 70 16.57 13.00 -6.08
CA LYS A 70 16.59 13.98 -7.19
C LYS A 70 16.23 13.35 -8.55
N VAL A 71 16.22 12.02 -8.59
CA VAL A 71 15.91 11.21 -9.77
C VAL A 71 14.84 10.21 -9.36
N LYS A 72 13.94 9.85 -10.28
CA LYS A 72 12.95 8.80 -10.01
C LYS A 72 13.67 7.55 -9.51
N PRO A 73 13.31 7.01 -8.32
CA PRO A 73 13.96 5.84 -7.78
C PRO A 73 13.60 4.63 -8.63
N ASP A 74 14.53 3.69 -8.70
CA ASP A 74 14.20 2.35 -9.13
C ASP A 74 13.18 1.75 -8.14
N PRO A 75 11.97 1.34 -8.61
CA PRO A 75 10.89 0.93 -7.71
C PRO A 75 11.19 -0.37 -6.99
N ASP A 76 11.89 -1.29 -7.65
CA ASP A 76 12.31 -2.55 -7.05
C ASP A 76 13.21 -2.23 -5.85
N THR A 77 14.23 -1.39 -6.04
CA THR A 77 15.11 -0.95 -4.95
C THR A 77 14.39 -0.18 -3.85
N PHE A 78 13.42 0.69 -4.20
CA PHE A 78 12.69 1.49 -3.21
C PHE A 78 11.74 0.66 -2.34
N LEU A 79 11.06 -0.32 -2.92
CA LEU A 79 10.04 -1.10 -2.23
C LEU A 79 10.52 -2.49 -1.79
N HIS A 80 11.72 -2.93 -2.16
CA HIS A 80 12.21 -4.29 -1.91
C HIS A 80 12.05 -4.71 -0.45
N GLU A 81 12.67 -3.97 0.46
CA GLU A 81 12.66 -4.29 1.90
C GLU A 81 11.23 -4.28 2.45
N THR A 82 10.45 -3.24 2.12
CA THR A 82 9.05 -3.14 2.55
C THR A 82 8.19 -4.32 2.05
N ILE A 83 8.39 -4.76 0.81
CA ILE A 83 7.64 -5.87 0.24
C ILE A 83 8.05 -7.19 0.90
N GLU A 84 9.34 -7.41 1.13
CA GLU A 84 9.81 -8.63 1.79
C GLU A 84 9.33 -8.74 3.25
N GLU A 85 9.35 -7.64 4.00
CA GLU A 85 8.79 -7.60 5.36
C GLU A 85 7.27 -7.84 5.35
N LEU A 86 6.53 -7.19 4.45
CA LEU A 86 5.10 -7.42 4.31
C LEU A 86 4.78 -8.87 3.94
N LYS A 87 5.55 -9.48 3.04
CA LYS A 87 5.38 -10.91 2.70
C LYS A 87 5.60 -11.80 3.92
N LEU A 88 6.64 -11.54 4.70
CA LEU A 88 6.93 -12.30 5.91
C LEU A 88 5.77 -12.18 6.91
N LEU A 89 5.26 -10.97 7.13
CA LEU A 89 4.13 -10.71 8.03
C LEU A 89 2.80 -11.30 7.52
N ILE A 90 2.56 -11.31 6.21
CA ILE A 90 1.36 -11.90 5.61
C ILE A 90 1.39 -13.43 5.71
N ASN A 91 2.57 -14.04 5.49
CA ASN A 91 2.72 -15.50 5.47
C ASN A 91 2.78 -16.10 6.88
N ASN A 92 3.48 -15.42 7.80
CA ASN A 92 3.80 -15.97 9.11
C ASN A 92 3.01 -15.32 10.25
N GLY A 93 2.37 -14.17 10.03
CA GLY A 93 1.79 -13.37 11.11
C GLY A 93 2.85 -12.80 12.05
N THR A 94 2.41 -12.29 13.19
CA THR A 94 3.28 -11.81 14.29
C THR A 94 2.52 -11.79 15.61
N SER A 95 3.22 -11.88 16.74
CA SER A 95 2.62 -11.68 18.07
C SER A 95 2.89 -10.27 18.57
N ILE A 96 1.86 -9.63 19.12
CA ILE A 96 1.99 -8.36 19.83
C ILE A 96 1.51 -8.49 21.28
N PHE A 97 2.03 -7.64 22.17
CA PHE A 97 1.61 -7.59 23.56
C PHE A 97 0.84 -6.31 23.84
N ILE A 98 -0.40 -6.43 24.30
CA ILE A 98 -1.23 -5.30 24.75
C ILE A 98 -1.58 -5.55 26.22
N ASN A 99 -1.21 -4.62 27.10
CA ASN A 99 -1.46 -4.71 28.55
C ASN A 99 -1.00 -6.04 29.19
N GLY A 100 0.11 -6.61 28.69
CA GLY A 100 0.67 -7.88 29.19
C GLY A 100 0.00 -9.14 28.64
N GLN A 101 -1.01 -9.02 27.78
CA GLN A 101 -1.62 -10.13 27.07
C GLN A 101 -1.07 -10.22 25.65
N GLU A 102 -0.73 -11.44 25.22
CA GLU A 102 -0.26 -11.72 23.86
C GLU A 102 -1.44 -11.87 22.89
N TYR A 103 -1.31 -11.27 21.71
CA TYR A 103 -2.25 -11.36 20.61
C TYR A 103 -1.48 -11.74 19.35
N GLU A 104 -1.83 -12.89 18.78
CA GLU A 104 -1.38 -13.24 17.45
C GLU A 104 -2.15 -12.42 16.41
N ILE A 105 -1.43 -11.79 15.49
CA ILE A 105 -1.95 -10.94 14.43
C ILE A 105 -1.56 -11.54 13.08
N THR A 106 -2.53 -11.55 12.17
CA THR A 106 -2.28 -11.86 10.76
C THR A 106 -2.51 -10.63 9.91
N LEU A 107 -1.60 -10.40 8.97
CA LEU A 107 -1.71 -9.29 8.03
C LEU A 107 -2.28 -9.79 6.70
N ARG A 108 -3.17 -8.98 6.11
CA ARG A 108 -3.61 -9.12 4.73
C ARG A 108 -3.41 -7.81 4.00
N LYS A 109 -3.17 -7.90 2.70
CA LYS A 109 -3.15 -6.75 1.80
C LYS A 109 -4.36 -6.82 0.88
N GLN A 110 -5.10 -5.73 0.78
CA GLN A 110 -6.23 -5.62 -0.11
C GLN A 110 -5.81 -5.11 -1.49
N TYR A 111 -5.22 -3.91 -1.55
CA TYR A 111 -4.90 -3.23 -2.80
C TYR A 111 -3.59 -2.45 -2.71
N PHE A 112 -2.99 -2.20 -3.88
CA PHE A 112 -2.03 -1.12 -4.08
C PHE A 112 -2.76 0.02 -4.80
N VAL A 113 -2.70 1.21 -4.23
CA VAL A 113 -3.30 2.43 -4.77
C VAL A 113 -2.17 3.38 -5.12
N SER A 114 -2.13 3.81 -6.38
CA SER A 114 -1.20 4.81 -6.88
C SER A 114 -1.91 5.65 -7.92
N ASP A 115 -1.41 6.87 -8.13
CA ASP A 115 -1.80 7.64 -9.30
C ASP A 115 -1.30 6.95 -10.59
N LEU A 116 -1.83 7.37 -11.74
CA LEU A 116 -1.49 6.74 -13.02
C LEU A 116 0.03 6.82 -13.35
N PRO A 117 0.72 7.96 -13.15
CA PRO A 117 2.16 8.06 -13.30
C PRO A 117 2.96 7.08 -12.41
N ALA A 118 2.66 7.00 -11.11
CA ALA A 118 3.38 6.10 -10.21
C ALA A 118 3.02 4.64 -10.51
N LYS A 119 1.76 4.33 -10.83
CA LYS A 119 1.36 2.99 -11.29
C LYS A 119 2.17 2.55 -12.51
N ALA A 120 2.35 3.41 -13.50
CA ALA A 120 3.14 3.08 -14.68
C ALA A 120 4.60 2.77 -14.32
N LEU A 121 5.17 3.53 -13.40
CA LEU A 121 6.51 3.27 -12.87
C LEU A 121 6.59 1.90 -12.17
N PHE A 122 5.67 1.59 -11.26
CA PHE A 122 5.64 0.31 -10.51
C PHE A 122 5.34 -0.90 -11.40
N CYS A 123 4.46 -0.74 -12.39
CA CYS A 123 4.13 -1.78 -13.35
C CYS A 123 5.12 -1.87 -14.52
N LYS A 124 6.18 -1.05 -14.52
CA LYS A 124 7.20 -0.98 -15.59
C LYS A 124 6.58 -0.76 -16.98
N THR A 125 5.51 0.04 -17.06
CA THR A 125 4.90 0.45 -18.33
C THR A 125 5.47 1.79 -18.79
N ILE A 126 5.61 1.98 -20.11
CA ILE A 126 6.29 3.14 -20.71
C ILE A 126 5.59 4.45 -20.34
N TYR A 127 4.27 4.46 -20.33
CA TYR A 127 3.44 5.60 -19.95
C TYR A 127 2.02 5.14 -19.66
N PHE A 128 1.30 5.82 -18.78
CA PHE A 128 -0.08 5.46 -18.44
C PHE A 128 -1.07 5.63 -19.61
N ASN A 129 -0.72 6.42 -20.62
CA ASN A 129 -1.48 6.61 -21.88
C ASN A 129 -0.86 5.88 -23.08
N GLY A 130 0.11 4.99 -22.87
CA GLY A 130 0.79 4.26 -23.94
C GLY A 130 -0.04 3.13 -24.54
N TYR A 131 0.39 2.60 -25.69
CA TYR A 131 -0.15 1.35 -26.23
C TYR A 131 0.10 0.21 -25.23
N SER A 132 -0.94 -0.57 -24.91
CA SER A 132 -0.91 -1.62 -23.87
C SER A 132 -0.51 -1.12 -22.47
N ALA A 133 -0.82 0.14 -22.11
CA ALA A 133 -0.54 0.69 -20.77
C ALA A 133 -1.41 0.12 -19.65
N CYS A 134 -2.52 -0.54 -19.99
CA CYS A 134 -3.41 -1.17 -19.02
C CYS A 134 -2.81 -2.50 -18.53
N SER A 135 -2.75 -2.71 -17.21
CA SER A 135 -2.33 -3.98 -16.61
C SER A 135 -3.32 -5.13 -16.85
N GLU A 136 -4.56 -4.80 -17.19
CA GLU A 136 -5.66 -5.77 -17.35
C GLU A 136 -5.99 -6.05 -18.82
N CYS A 137 -5.76 -5.07 -19.71
CA CYS A 137 -6.11 -5.19 -21.13
C CYS A 137 -4.87 -5.51 -21.95
N CYS A 138 -4.72 -6.77 -22.33
CA CYS A 138 -3.82 -7.15 -23.42
C CYS A 138 -4.50 -6.83 -24.74
N SER A 139 -4.01 -5.83 -25.48
CA SER A 139 -4.41 -5.61 -26.87
C SER A 139 -3.95 -6.82 -27.70
N THR A 140 -4.86 -7.75 -27.98
CA THR A 140 -4.68 -8.80 -29.00
C THR A 140 -4.90 -8.25 -30.39
#